data_AF-A0A3C0TW44-F1
#
_entry.id   AF-A0A3C0TW44-F1
#
_cell.length_a   1.000
_cell.length_b   1.000
_cell.length_c   1.000
_cell.angle_alpha   90.00
_cell.angle_beta   90.00
_cell.angle_gamma   90.00
#
_symmetry.space_group_name_H-M   'P 1'
#
loop_
_entity.id
_entity.type
_entity.pdbx_description
1 polymer ?
#
loop_
_entity_poly.entity_id
_entity_poly.type
_entity_poly.pdbx_seq_one_letter_code
_entity_poly.pdbx_strand_id
1 'polypeptide(L)'
;MSLDHEAYMRRAIGLAKVQHGRTGKNPSVGCVIVGLDGKVLSEGATGDGGRPHAEQLALGGLKGKSAAGAIVYVTLEPCRERSTGEDACSKRLIDAGVAKVFVSVMDLHPQGAGGKGALEAAGIQPDIICGTSIGAVVGGGYVAGKLNEVEEWARAMTQRRMFRFLDIGLGSGGLLQGKKLASELNNEMGSMEIQQLDRRFVAVSTELATGHEIWLREGNLVEALRASYALPGIFTPVRIDGRLLVDGALVNPVPVSTCRAFGARLVIAVNLNTDIFGLGTVRKGDRLESEKELSEDDPAIGSLLAGARISSRVALRQLLGSARGMPGLTTVMFGAFNIVQDRLARSRLAGDPPDVLVTPSVSHISLLDFHRAEEAIMMGEKAMQDALPQIQEALRVLN
;
A
#
# COMPACT_ATOMS: atom_id res chain seq x y z
N MET A 1 -3.36 -27.50 24.37
CA MET A 1 -3.12 -26.43 25.38
C MET A 1 -3.00 -25.12 24.61
N SER A 2 -3.76 -24.08 25.00
CA SER A 2 -3.61 -22.76 24.40
C SER A 2 -2.30 -22.13 24.89
N LEU A 3 -1.46 -21.66 23.98
CA LEU A 3 -0.24 -20.93 24.34
C LEU A 3 -0.61 -19.54 24.86
N ASP A 4 -0.07 -19.14 26.00
CA ASP A 4 -0.30 -17.82 26.60
C ASP A 4 0.72 -16.80 26.06
N HIS A 5 0.47 -16.34 24.83
CA HIS A 5 1.33 -15.39 24.12
C HIS A 5 1.60 -14.10 24.92
N GLU A 6 0.61 -13.63 25.69
CA GLU A 6 0.73 -12.44 26.51
C GLU A 6 1.69 -12.67 27.68
N ALA A 7 1.60 -13.81 28.37
CA ALA A 7 2.53 -14.15 29.45
C ALA A 7 3.99 -14.23 28.95
N TYR A 8 4.22 -14.83 27.78
CA TYR A 8 5.58 -14.91 27.22
C TYR A 8 6.11 -13.54 26.79
N MET A 9 5.26 -12.67 26.23
CA MET A 9 5.67 -11.31 25.89
C MET A 9 5.93 -10.46 27.14
N ARG A 10 5.08 -10.54 28.17
CA ARG A 10 5.33 -9.90 29.48
C ARG A 10 6.65 -10.36 30.10
N ARG A 11 6.98 -11.64 29.93
CA ARG A 11 8.25 -12.21 30.38
C ARG A 11 9.44 -11.62 29.60
N ALA A 12 9.34 -11.51 28.27
CA ALA A 12 10.35 -10.84 27.44
C ALA A 12 10.54 -9.36 27.85
N ILE A 13 9.45 -8.64 28.12
CA ILE A 13 9.50 -7.26 28.65
C ILE A 13 10.18 -7.20 30.02
N GLY A 14 9.92 -8.18 30.89
CA GLY A 14 10.61 -8.31 32.18
C GLY A 14 12.13 -8.42 32.01
N LEU A 15 12.58 -9.26 31.08
CA LEU A 15 14.00 -9.42 30.74
C LEU A 15 14.62 -8.12 30.22
N ALA A 16 13.93 -7.42 29.32
CA ALA A 16 14.38 -6.13 28.79
C ALA A 16 14.50 -5.05 29.87
N LYS A 17 13.57 -5.02 30.83
CA LYS A 17 13.57 -4.02 31.92
C LYS A 17 14.82 -4.13 32.81
N VAL A 18 15.31 -5.34 33.06
CA VAL A 18 16.50 -5.57 33.91
C VAL A 18 17.77 -4.96 33.29
N GLN A 19 17.85 -4.88 31.96
CA GLN A 19 19.00 -4.36 31.24
C GLN A 19 18.86 -2.88 30.84
N HIS A 20 17.76 -2.23 31.23
CA HIS A 20 17.55 -0.82 30.94
C HIS A 20 18.63 0.05 31.59
N GLY A 21 19.25 0.93 30.80
CA GLY A 21 20.36 1.79 31.25
C GLY A 21 21.74 1.11 31.25
N ARG A 22 21.83 -0.19 30.94
CA ARG A 22 23.11 -0.94 30.88
C ARG A 22 23.61 -1.21 29.46
N THR A 23 22.76 -1.00 28.45
CA THR A 23 23.02 -1.37 27.05
C THR A 23 23.70 -0.27 26.21
N GLY A 24 24.18 0.80 26.85
CA GLY A 24 24.86 1.90 26.17
C GLY A 24 23.96 2.59 25.14
N LYS A 25 24.44 2.71 23.90
CA LYS A 25 23.68 3.32 22.78
C LYS A 25 22.65 2.37 22.15
N ASN A 26 22.72 1.07 22.44
CA ASN A 26 21.81 0.08 21.87
C ASN A 26 20.57 -0.08 22.76
N PRO A 27 19.41 -0.43 22.17
CA PRO A 27 18.18 -0.62 22.94
C PRO A 27 18.28 -1.83 23.87
N SER A 28 17.57 -1.75 24.99
CA SER A 28 17.39 -2.89 25.88
C SER A 28 16.28 -3.80 25.35
N VAL A 29 16.66 -5.01 24.94
CA VAL A 29 15.77 -5.99 24.31
C VAL A 29 15.73 -7.25 25.16
N GLY A 30 14.56 -7.87 25.26
CA GLY A 30 14.37 -9.19 25.86
C GLY A 30 13.83 -10.17 24.82
N CYS A 31 14.26 -11.42 24.91
CA CYS A 31 13.92 -12.49 23.99
C CYS A 31 13.63 -13.80 24.76
N VAL A 32 12.53 -14.46 24.43
CA VAL A 32 12.10 -15.74 25.03
C VAL A 32 11.81 -16.73 23.91
N ILE A 33 12.43 -17.92 23.96
CA ILE A 33 12.20 -19.03 23.03
C ILE A 33 11.31 -20.07 23.71
N VAL A 34 10.19 -20.41 23.10
CA VAL A 34 9.16 -21.30 23.64
C VAL A 34 8.92 -22.46 22.69
N GLY A 35 8.93 -23.68 23.21
CA GLY A 35 8.58 -24.87 22.44
C GLY A 35 7.10 -24.92 22.11
N LEU A 36 6.72 -25.75 21.13
CA LEU A 36 5.31 -25.97 20.79
C LEU A 36 4.50 -26.61 21.93
N ASP A 37 5.19 -27.22 22.90
CA ASP A 37 4.62 -27.75 24.14
C ASP A 37 4.35 -26.66 25.20
N GLY A 38 4.62 -25.38 24.89
CA GLY A 38 4.45 -24.23 25.78
C GLY A 38 5.55 -24.08 26.83
N LYS A 39 6.60 -24.91 26.81
CA LYS A 39 7.72 -24.75 27.72
C LYS A 39 8.71 -23.72 27.20
N VAL A 40 9.16 -22.83 28.09
CA VAL A 40 10.28 -21.93 27.80
C VAL A 40 11.54 -22.78 27.63
N LEU A 41 12.12 -22.75 26.44
CA LEU A 41 13.35 -23.47 26.09
C LEU A 41 14.58 -22.69 26.52
N SER A 42 14.57 -21.38 26.30
CA SER A 42 15.67 -20.47 26.60
C SER A 42 15.23 -19.00 26.62
N GLU A 43 16.04 -18.15 27.23
CA GLU A 43 15.78 -16.71 27.42
C GLU A 43 17.07 -15.91 27.27
N GLY A 44 16.93 -14.65 26.83
CA GLY A 44 18.05 -13.74 26.69
C GLY A 44 17.61 -12.28 26.83
N ALA A 45 18.52 -11.44 27.28
CA ALA A 45 18.38 -9.98 27.30
C ALA A 45 19.66 -9.36 26.75
N THR A 46 19.58 -8.20 26.08
CA THR A 46 20.75 -7.51 25.54
C THR A 46 21.85 -7.37 26.61
N GLY A 47 23.08 -7.74 26.27
CA GLY A 47 24.22 -7.70 27.19
C GLY A 47 24.67 -6.28 27.55
N ASP A 48 25.48 -6.18 28.61
CA ASP A 48 26.09 -4.92 29.05
C ASP A 48 26.91 -4.28 27.92
N GLY A 49 26.77 -2.96 27.75
CA GLY A 49 27.37 -2.24 26.62
C GLY A 49 26.64 -2.44 25.29
N GLY A 50 25.50 -3.14 25.28
CA GLY A 50 24.63 -3.26 24.12
C GLY A 50 24.90 -4.47 23.24
N ARG A 51 25.82 -5.35 23.64
CA ARG A 51 26.13 -6.61 22.96
C ARG A 51 26.47 -7.71 23.98
N PRO A 52 26.24 -9.00 23.65
CA PRO A 52 25.51 -9.49 22.48
C PRO A 52 24.01 -9.13 22.53
N HIS A 53 23.31 -9.23 21.39
CA HIS A 53 21.87 -8.96 21.33
C HIS A 53 21.07 -10.06 22.05
N ALA A 54 19.84 -9.74 22.46
CA ALA A 54 18.98 -10.63 23.25
C ALA A 54 18.72 -11.99 22.56
N GLU A 55 18.48 -11.98 21.25
CA GLU A 55 18.17 -13.18 20.46
C GLU A 55 19.38 -14.10 20.34
N GLN A 56 20.59 -13.53 20.24
CA GLN A 56 21.82 -14.31 20.22
C GLN A 56 22.06 -14.99 21.57
N LEU A 57 21.81 -14.29 22.67
CA LEU A 57 21.93 -14.86 24.01
C LEU A 57 20.88 -15.93 24.26
N ALA A 58 19.64 -15.70 23.81
CA ALA A 58 18.57 -16.67 23.91
C ALA A 58 18.88 -17.95 23.11
N LEU A 59 19.38 -17.84 21.87
CA LEU A 59 19.80 -19.00 21.07
C LEU A 59 20.99 -19.73 21.70
N GLY A 60 22.00 -19.00 22.18
CA GLY A 60 23.15 -19.59 22.89
C GLY A 60 22.76 -20.33 24.18
N GLY A 61 21.67 -19.91 24.83
CA GLY A 61 21.14 -20.50 26.06
C GLY A 61 20.40 -21.83 25.90
N LEU A 62 20.20 -22.34 24.67
CA LEU A 62 19.44 -23.57 24.42
C LEU A 62 20.09 -24.85 24.98
N LYS A 63 21.37 -24.83 25.38
CA LYS A 63 22.09 -25.94 26.07
C LYS A 63 21.86 -27.33 25.42
N GLY A 64 21.93 -27.41 24.09
CA GLY A 64 21.75 -28.65 23.32
C GLY A 64 20.31 -28.98 22.93
N LYS A 65 19.33 -28.13 23.28
CA LYS A 65 17.96 -28.20 22.75
C LYS A 65 17.89 -27.54 21.37
N SER A 66 17.01 -28.03 20.51
CA SER A 66 16.74 -27.40 19.21
C SER A 66 15.73 -26.27 19.34
N ALA A 67 15.94 -25.19 18.59
CA ALA A 67 14.92 -24.15 18.37
C ALA A 67 14.04 -24.43 17.14
N ALA A 68 14.26 -25.55 16.45
CA ALA A 68 13.44 -25.93 15.30
C ALA A 68 11.97 -26.07 15.70
N GLY A 69 11.09 -25.35 15.02
CA GLY A 69 9.66 -25.33 15.31
C GLY A 69 9.25 -24.43 16.50
N ALA A 70 10.20 -23.79 17.19
CA ALA A 70 9.90 -22.96 18.36
C ALA A 70 9.25 -21.62 18.00
N ILE A 71 8.66 -20.98 19.00
CA ILE A 71 8.08 -19.63 18.92
C ILE A 71 8.95 -18.69 19.74
N VAL A 72 9.31 -17.55 19.15
CA VAL A 72 10.14 -16.52 19.79
C VAL A 72 9.31 -15.30 20.11
N TYR A 73 9.48 -14.74 21.30
CA TYR A 73 8.88 -13.48 21.73
C TYR A 73 9.99 -12.49 22.01
N VAL A 74 10.01 -11.39 21.28
CA VAL A 74 11.07 -10.38 21.36
C VAL A 74 10.48 -8.99 21.51
N THR A 75 11.08 -8.17 22.37
CA THR A 75 10.54 -6.84 22.69
C THR A 75 10.82 -5.78 21.63
N LEU A 76 11.80 -6.02 20.76
CA LEU A 76 12.15 -5.16 19.64
C LEU A 76 12.38 -6.04 18.41
N GLU A 77 12.10 -5.52 17.23
CA GLU A 77 12.32 -6.23 15.97
C GLU A 77 13.77 -6.74 15.84
N PRO A 78 13.96 -8.03 15.47
CA PRO A 78 15.29 -8.56 15.24
C PRO A 78 15.97 -7.85 14.07
N CYS A 79 17.18 -7.35 14.30
CA CYS A 79 17.88 -6.58 13.27
C CYS A 79 18.10 -7.38 11.98
N ARG A 80 18.01 -6.69 10.83
CA ARG A 80 18.31 -7.23 9.50
C ARG A 80 19.81 -7.27 9.19
N GLU A 81 20.54 -6.28 9.67
CA GLU A 81 21.98 -6.12 9.45
C GLU A 81 22.66 -5.67 10.75
N ARG A 82 23.97 -5.89 10.86
CA ARG A 82 24.78 -5.44 12.00
C ARG A 82 25.93 -4.58 11.50
N SER A 83 26.16 -3.46 12.18
CA SER A 83 27.30 -2.57 11.95
C SER A 83 28.67 -3.22 12.15
N THR A 84 28.73 -4.41 12.76
CA THR A 84 29.95 -5.18 13.01
C THR A 84 30.26 -6.21 11.92
N GLY A 85 29.33 -6.46 10.98
CA GLY A 85 29.48 -7.51 9.96
C GLY A 85 29.22 -8.94 10.45
N GLU A 86 28.82 -9.13 11.71
CA GLU A 86 28.37 -10.43 12.23
C GLU A 86 26.97 -10.81 11.73
N ASP A 87 26.63 -12.11 11.76
CA ASP A 87 25.28 -12.58 11.45
C ASP A 87 24.20 -11.84 12.24
N ALA A 88 23.22 -11.31 11.50
CA ALA A 88 22.09 -10.56 12.03
C ALA A 88 21.16 -11.43 12.90
N CYS A 89 20.38 -10.80 13.78
CA CYS A 89 19.46 -11.52 14.67
C CYS A 89 18.39 -12.29 13.88
N SER A 90 17.86 -11.67 12.83
CA SER A 90 16.91 -12.31 11.89
C SER A 90 17.48 -13.59 11.27
N LYS A 91 18.68 -13.52 10.66
CA LYS A 91 19.38 -14.69 10.08
C LYS A 91 19.58 -15.81 11.10
N ARG A 92 20.04 -15.49 12.32
CA ARG A 92 20.27 -16.48 13.37
C ARG A 92 19.00 -17.22 13.79
N LEU A 93 17.86 -16.52 13.85
CA LEU A 93 16.57 -17.13 14.18
C LEU A 93 16.08 -18.05 13.04
N ILE A 94 16.31 -17.65 11.78
CA ILE A 94 16.00 -18.45 10.59
C ILE A 94 16.84 -19.73 10.57
N ASP A 95 18.17 -19.61 10.71
CA ASP A 95 19.10 -20.74 10.68
C ASP A 95 18.83 -21.73 11.83
N ALA A 96 18.27 -21.24 12.95
CA ALA A 96 17.86 -22.05 14.09
C ALA A 96 16.52 -22.79 13.87
N GLY A 97 15.81 -22.54 12.78
CA GLY A 97 14.56 -23.20 12.41
C GLY A 97 13.33 -22.73 13.20
N VAL A 98 13.35 -21.50 13.75
CA VAL A 98 12.22 -20.94 14.50
C VAL A 98 10.98 -20.83 13.61
N ALA A 99 9.83 -21.30 14.09
CA ALA A 99 8.59 -21.31 13.31
C ALA A 99 7.83 -19.97 13.33
N LYS A 100 7.92 -19.20 14.42
CA LYS A 100 7.17 -17.95 14.56
C LYS A 100 7.89 -16.97 15.48
N VAL A 101 7.84 -15.68 15.14
CA VAL A 101 8.39 -14.59 15.96
C VAL A 101 7.30 -13.57 16.26
N PHE A 102 7.06 -13.29 17.54
CA PHE A 102 6.21 -12.22 18.03
C PHE A 102 7.08 -11.04 18.44
N VAL A 103 6.80 -9.87 17.89
CA VAL A 103 7.57 -8.64 18.11
C VAL A 103 6.70 -7.63 18.84
N SER A 104 7.21 -7.03 19.93
CA SER A 104 6.46 -6.00 20.67
C SER A 104 6.54 -4.61 20.03
N VAL A 105 7.72 -4.22 19.55
CA VAL A 105 7.97 -2.88 18.96
C VAL A 105 8.84 -3.05 17.72
N MET A 106 8.53 -2.30 16.66
CA MET A 106 9.32 -2.29 15.41
C MET A 106 10.61 -1.51 15.60
N ASP A 107 11.71 -1.95 14.96
CA ASP A 107 12.98 -1.21 14.97
C ASP A 107 12.94 -0.16 13.87
N LEU A 108 13.01 1.12 14.27
CA LEU A 108 12.97 2.27 13.35
C LEU A 108 14.38 2.74 12.95
N HIS A 109 15.43 2.02 13.33
CA HIS A 109 16.81 2.42 13.05
C HIS A 109 17.15 2.24 11.55
N PRO A 110 17.69 3.26 10.84
CA PRO A 110 17.92 3.20 9.38
C PRO A 110 18.83 2.06 8.90
N GLN A 111 19.72 1.58 9.78
CA GLN A 111 20.69 0.50 9.51
C GLN A 111 20.29 -0.85 10.14
N GLY A 112 19.16 -0.91 10.87
CA GLY A 112 18.72 -2.08 11.66
C GLY A 112 17.27 -2.52 11.42
N ALA A 113 16.42 -1.60 10.91
CA ALA A 113 15.03 -1.81 10.56
C ALA A 113 14.81 -2.86 9.45
N GLY A 114 13.63 -3.48 9.42
CA GLY A 114 13.19 -4.35 8.31
C GLY A 114 13.48 -5.85 8.49
N GLY A 115 13.74 -6.33 9.71
CA GLY A 115 13.78 -7.77 10.03
C GLY A 115 12.43 -8.47 9.83
N LYS A 116 11.32 -7.74 9.93
CA LYS A 116 9.97 -8.17 9.54
C LYS A 116 9.82 -8.26 8.02
N GLY A 117 10.45 -7.36 7.25
CA GLY A 117 10.56 -7.48 5.79
C GLY A 117 11.31 -8.75 5.35
N ALA A 118 12.25 -9.24 6.17
CA ALA A 118 12.91 -10.54 5.96
C ALA A 118 12.02 -11.76 6.29
N LEU A 119 10.93 -11.57 7.04
CA LEU A 119 9.86 -12.56 7.27
C LEU A 119 8.74 -12.43 6.22
N GLU A 120 8.57 -11.27 5.58
CA GLU A 120 7.76 -11.12 4.36
C GLU A 120 8.39 -11.84 3.16
N ALA A 121 9.66 -12.22 3.26
CA ALA A 121 10.28 -13.25 2.40
C ALA A 121 9.79 -14.69 2.69
N ALA A 122 8.72 -14.90 3.48
CA ALA A 122 8.09 -16.19 3.77
C ALA A 122 7.47 -16.94 2.56
N GLY A 123 7.91 -16.65 1.34
CA GLY A 123 7.71 -17.51 0.16
C GLY A 123 6.35 -17.43 -0.52
N ILE A 124 5.47 -16.50 -0.15
CA ILE A 124 4.16 -16.32 -0.82
C ILE A 124 4.36 -15.40 -2.01
N GLN A 125 4.23 -15.94 -3.22
CA GLN A 125 4.32 -15.20 -4.47
C GLN A 125 3.01 -15.39 -5.26
N PRO A 126 2.32 -14.31 -5.67
CA PRO A 126 1.10 -14.45 -6.45
C PRO A 126 1.44 -14.92 -7.87
N ASP A 127 0.80 -15.97 -8.35
CA ASP A 127 0.93 -16.46 -9.73
C ASP A 127 0.20 -15.56 -10.75
N ILE A 128 -0.86 -14.89 -10.28
CA ILE A 128 -1.75 -14.04 -11.06
C ILE A 128 -1.95 -12.72 -10.32
N ILE A 129 -1.73 -11.61 -11.02
CA ILE A 129 -1.94 -10.26 -10.51
C ILE A 129 -2.95 -9.57 -11.44
N CYS A 130 -4.11 -9.19 -10.90
CA CYS A 130 -5.05 -8.33 -11.61
C CYS A 130 -5.16 -7.00 -10.88
N GLY A 131 -5.12 -5.89 -11.61
CA GLY A 131 -5.16 -4.55 -11.03
C GLY A 131 -6.08 -3.61 -11.80
N THR A 132 -6.62 -2.64 -11.07
CA THR A 132 -7.47 -1.57 -11.61
C THR A 132 -6.91 -0.22 -11.17
N SER A 133 -6.79 0.73 -12.09
CA SER A 133 -6.28 2.08 -11.81
C SER A 133 -4.91 2.04 -11.12
N ILE A 134 -4.76 2.65 -9.94
CA ILE A 134 -3.50 2.60 -9.17
C ILE A 134 -3.09 1.17 -8.81
N GLY A 135 -4.03 0.26 -8.61
CA GLY A 135 -3.75 -1.16 -8.38
C GLY A 135 -3.13 -1.84 -9.61
N ALA A 136 -3.46 -1.39 -10.82
CA ALA A 136 -2.78 -1.82 -12.04
C ALA A 136 -1.34 -1.30 -12.07
N VAL A 137 -1.10 -0.04 -11.70
CA VAL A 137 0.25 0.56 -11.67
C VAL A 137 1.15 -0.18 -10.68
N VAL A 138 0.69 -0.38 -9.44
CA VAL A 138 1.44 -1.10 -8.40
C VAL A 138 1.63 -2.56 -8.77
N GLY A 139 0.56 -3.24 -9.21
CA GLY A 139 0.62 -4.65 -9.61
C GLY A 139 1.51 -4.88 -10.83
N GLY A 140 1.43 -3.99 -11.82
CA GLY A 140 2.26 -3.97 -13.03
C GLY A 140 3.73 -3.71 -12.71
N GLY A 141 4.02 -2.72 -11.86
CA GLY A 141 5.37 -2.47 -11.35
C GLY A 141 5.93 -3.68 -10.61
N TYR A 142 5.12 -4.36 -9.79
CA TYR A 142 5.55 -5.57 -9.08
C TYR A 142 5.95 -6.71 -10.03
N VAL A 143 5.10 -7.07 -10.99
CA VAL A 143 5.41 -8.16 -11.95
C VAL A 143 6.51 -7.79 -12.94
N ALA A 144 6.75 -6.49 -13.16
CA ALA A 144 7.83 -5.98 -13.97
C ALA A 144 9.18 -5.89 -13.22
N GLY A 145 9.21 -6.18 -11.91
CA GLY A 145 10.41 -6.01 -11.09
C GLY A 145 10.77 -4.54 -10.84
N LYS A 146 9.79 -3.63 -10.97
CA LYS A 146 9.90 -2.17 -10.92
C LYS A 146 9.15 -1.54 -9.75
N LEU A 147 8.81 -2.33 -8.73
CA LEU A 147 8.03 -1.84 -7.59
C LEU A 147 8.78 -0.77 -6.78
N ASN A 148 10.11 -0.90 -6.64
CA ASN A 148 10.92 0.07 -5.92
C ASN A 148 10.87 1.44 -6.61
N GLU A 149 10.94 1.47 -7.94
CA GLU A 149 10.86 2.70 -8.71
C GLU A 149 9.47 3.34 -8.62
N VAL A 150 8.40 2.53 -8.59
CA VAL A 150 7.03 3.01 -8.32
C VAL A 150 6.92 3.59 -6.91
N GLU A 151 7.55 2.97 -5.91
CA GLU A 151 7.56 3.44 -4.54
C GLU A 151 8.35 4.75 -4.38
N GLU A 152 9.57 4.80 -4.91
CA GLU A 152 10.41 6.01 -4.92
C GLU A 152 9.69 7.17 -5.61
N TRP A 153 9.03 6.90 -6.73
CA TRP A 153 8.18 7.86 -7.43
C TRP A 153 7.06 8.40 -6.53
N ALA A 154 6.33 7.50 -5.85
CA ALA A 154 5.24 7.88 -4.96
C ALA A 154 5.74 8.74 -3.79
N ARG A 155 6.85 8.34 -3.15
CA ARG A 155 7.48 9.08 -2.03
C ARG A 155 8.05 10.43 -2.46
N ALA A 156 8.54 10.54 -3.70
CA ALA A 156 9.08 11.78 -4.25
C ALA A 156 7.98 12.78 -4.71
N MET A 157 6.70 12.42 -4.58
CA MET A 157 5.58 13.24 -5.02
C MET A 157 5.24 14.32 -3.98
N THR A 158 5.49 15.58 -4.33
CA THR A 158 5.09 16.73 -3.50
C THR A 158 3.79 17.34 -4.01
N GLN A 159 3.07 18.07 -3.16
CA GLN A 159 1.88 18.86 -3.56
C GLN A 159 2.16 19.71 -4.82
N ARG A 160 3.30 20.40 -4.87
CA ARG A 160 3.74 21.20 -6.04
C ARG A 160 3.99 20.35 -7.29
N ARG A 161 4.59 19.16 -7.12
CA ARG A 161 4.79 18.22 -8.24
C ARG A 161 3.44 17.70 -8.73
N MET A 162 2.52 17.36 -7.83
CA MET A 162 1.17 16.89 -8.15
C MET A 162 0.36 17.88 -8.98
N PHE A 163 0.34 19.17 -8.61
CA PHE A 163 -0.30 20.20 -9.44
C PHE A 163 0.27 20.30 -10.86
N ARG A 164 1.56 20.00 -11.04
CA ARG A 164 2.23 19.92 -12.35
C ARG A 164 1.98 18.58 -13.07
N PHE A 165 1.63 17.51 -12.37
CA PHE A 165 1.17 16.26 -13.03
C PHE A 165 -0.27 16.39 -13.52
N LEU A 166 -1.07 17.17 -12.79
CA LEU A 166 -2.43 17.57 -13.16
C LEU A 166 -2.45 18.78 -14.10
N ASP A 167 -1.36 19.07 -14.83
CA ASP A 167 -1.18 20.27 -15.67
C ASP A 167 -2.50 20.72 -16.35
N ILE A 168 -3.07 21.82 -15.86
CA ILE A 168 -4.31 22.43 -16.34
C ILE A 168 -4.00 23.12 -17.67
N GLY A 169 -4.09 22.37 -18.77
CA GLY A 169 -4.02 22.89 -20.12
C GLY A 169 -5.34 23.54 -20.54
N LEU A 170 -5.42 24.86 -20.51
CA LEU A 170 -6.47 25.65 -21.19
C LEU A 170 -6.21 25.61 -22.72
N GLY A 171 -6.49 24.47 -23.35
CA GLY A 171 -6.46 24.27 -24.79
C GLY A 171 -7.65 23.41 -25.22
N SER A 172 -8.36 23.86 -26.26
CA SER A 172 -9.65 23.34 -26.75
C SER A 172 -9.78 21.80 -26.72
N GLY A 173 -10.65 21.29 -25.84
CA GLY A 173 -10.97 19.85 -25.70
C GLY A 173 -10.50 19.29 -24.36
N GLY A 174 -11.09 19.78 -23.27
CA GLY A 174 -10.62 19.63 -21.89
C GLY A 174 -10.17 18.22 -21.51
N LEU A 175 -8.94 18.12 -21.01
CA LEU A 175 -8.34 16.94 -20.39
C LEU A 175 -6.96 17.30 -19.85
N LEU A 176 -6.68 16.99 -18.59
CA LEU A 176 -5.35 17.20 -18.01
C LEU A 176 -4.40 16.22 -18.71
N GLN A 177 -3.32 16.76 -19.27
CA GLN A 177 -2.35 15.93 -19.97
C GLN A 177 -1.49 15.22 -18.94
N GLY A 178 -1.91 14.02 -18.52
CA GLY A 178 -1.13 13.06 -17.71
C GLY A 178 0.16 12.55 -18.39
N LYS A 179 0.75 13.34 -19.30
CA LYS A 179 1.98 13.06 -20.05
C LYS A 179 3.17 12.82 -19.14
N LYS A 180 3.20 13.46 -17.97
CA LYS A 180 4.34 13.36 -17.06
C LYS A 180 4.39 11.99 -16.34
N LEU A 181 3.25 11.52 -15.83
CA LEU A 181 3.15 10.16 -15.25
C LEU A 181 3.38 9.10 -16.31
N ALA A 182 2.77 9.26 -17.49
CA ALA A 182 3.00 8.38 -18.62
C ALA A 182 4.47 8.35 -19.06
N SER A 183 5.17 9.49 -19.03
CA SER A 183 6.59 9.59 -19.36
C SER A 183 7.46 8.89 -18.33
N GLU A 184 7.16 9.01 -17.04
CA GLU A 184 7.91 8.33 -15.98
C GLU A 184 7.70 6.82 -16.05
N LEU A 185 6.46 6.36 -16.25
CA LEU A 185 6.18 4.94 -16.51
C LEU A 185 6.87 4.44 -17.78
N ASN A 186 6.89 5.24 -18.85
CA ASN A 186 7.58 4.89 -20.11
C ASN A 186 9.10 4.80 -19.93
N ASN A 187 9.70 5.66 -19.11
CA ASN A 187 11.13 5.61 -18.86
C ASN A 187 11.54 4.32 -18.14
N GLU A 188 10.71 3.86 -17.19
CA GLU A 188 11.01 2.67 -16.39
C GLU A 188 10.58 1.35 -17.04
N MET A 189 9.45 1.35 -17.75
CA MET A 189 8.75 0.13 -18.21
C MET A 189 8.25 0.23 -19.66
N GLY A 190 8.57 1.30 -20.41
CA GLY A 190 7.95 1.59 -21.70
C GLY A 190 8.23 0.58 -22.81
N SER A 191 9.29 -0.21 -22.70
CA SER A 191 9.62 -1.28 -23.65
C SER A 191 9.07 -2.65 -23.27
N MET A 192 8.35 -2.77 -22.14
CA MET A 192 7.88 -4.04 -21.62
C MET A 192 6.51 -4.41 -22.21
N GLU A 193 6.37 -5.68 -22.54
CA GLU A 193 5.15 -6.27 -23.07
C GLU A 193 4.54 -7.19 -22.01
N ILE A 194 3.23 -7.11 -21.79
CA ILE A 194 2.54 -7.84 -20.69
C ILE A 194 2.74 -9.35 -20.81
N GLN A 195 2.68 -9.88 -22.03
CA GLN A 195 2.83 -11.30 -22.32
C GLN A 195 4.25 -11.85 -22.08
N GLN A 196 5.24 -10.97 -21.88
CA GLN A 196 6.63 -11.34 -21.61
C GLN A 196 6.98 -11.30 -20.12
N LEU A 197 6.05 -10.90 -19.25
CA LEU A 197 6.27 -10.84 -17.82
C LEU A 197 6.35 -12.25 -17.21
N ASP A 198 7.16 -12.39 -16.16
CA ASP A 198 7.39 -13.68 -15.48
C ASP A 198 6.12 -14.26 -14.83
N ARG A 199 5.11 -13.41 -14.62
CA ARG A 199 3.85 -13.75 -13.97
C ARG A 199 2.69 -13.17 -14.73
N ARG A 200 1.54 -13.81 -14.60
CA ARG A 200 0.34 -13.38 -15.31
C ARG A 200 -0.14 -12.06 -14.74
N PHE A 201 -0.25 -11.05 -15.60
CA PHE A 201 -0.76 -9.74 -15.26
C PHE A 201 -1.95 -9.35 -16.11
N VAL A 202 -2.94 -8.71 -15.48
CA VAL A 202 -4.12 -8.18 -16.15
C VAL A 202 -4.43 -6.79 -15.60
N ALA A 203 -4.45 -5.79 -16.47
CA ALA A 203 -4.97 -4.46 -16.14
C ALA A 203 -6.43 -4.37 -16.59
N VAL A 204 -7.32 -3.95 -15.69
CA VAL A 204 -8.74 -3.78 -16.01
C VAL A 204 -9.03 -2.35 -16.45
N SER A 205 -9.78 -2.19 -17.53
CA SER A 205 -10.19 -0.90 -18.08
C SER A 205 -11.65 -0.93 -18.52
N THR A 206 -12.23 0.24 -18.75
CA THR A 206 -13.62 0.38 -19.19
C THR A 206 -13.66 0.91 -20.63
N GLU A 207 -14.37 0.23 -21.52
CA GLU A 207 -14.65 0.74 -22.86
C GLU A 207 -15.72 1.84 -22.79
N LEU A 208 -15.35 3.07 -23.15
CA LEU A 208 -16.22 4.24 -22.95
C LEU A 208 -17.53 4.16 -23.77
N ALA A 209 -17.49 3.55 -24.95
CA ALA A 209 -18.64 3.51 -25.85
C ALA A 209 -19.74 2.55 -25.38
N THR A 210 -19.39 1.50 -24.64
CA THR A 210 -20.29 0.38 -24.30
C THR A 210 -20.43 0.17 -22.80
N GLY A 211 -19.49 0.67 -22.00
CA GLY A 211 -19.39 0.34 -20.59
C GLY A 211 -18.84 -1.07 -20.33
N HIS A 212 -18.32 -1.77 -21.35
CA HIS A 212 -17.76 -3.10 -21.16
C HIS A 212 -16.46 -3.07 -20.35
N GLU A 213 -16.31 -4.09 -19.51
CA GLU A 213 -15.06 -4.40 -18.81
C GLU A 213 -14.07 -5.04 -19.78
N ILE A 214 -12.91 -4.41 -19.95
CA ILE A 214 -11.84 -4.85 -20.85
C ILE A 214 -10.65 -5.33 -20.01
N TRP A 215 -10.16 -6.53 -20.30
CA TRP A 215 -9.01 -7.14 -19.64
C TRP A 215 -7.77 -7.03 -20.53
N LEU A 216 -6.89 -6.10 -20.18
CA LEU A 216 -5.65 -5.85 -20.90
C LEU A 216 -4.57 -6.79 -20.37
N ARG A 217 -4.26 -7.82 -21.15
CA ARG A 217 -3.37 -8.94 -20.80
C ARG A 217 -2.21 -9.14 -21.78
N GLU A 218 -2.20 -8.37 -22.86
CA GLU A 218 -1.24 -8.44 -23.96
C GLU A 218 -0.98 -7.02 -24.48
N GLY A 219 0.17 -6.80 -25.10
CA GLY A 219 0.62 -5.51 -25.61
C GLY A 219 1.49 -4.74 -24.62
N ASN A 220 1.69 -3.46 -24.91
CA ASN A 220 2.56 -2.59 -24.14
C ASN A 220 2.04 -2.39 -22.70
N LEU A 221 2.89 -2.67 -21.71
CA LEU A 221 2.54 -2.58 -20.30
C LEU A 221 2.09 -1.16 -19.93
N VAL A 222 2.87 -0.14 -20.29
CA VAL A 222 2.58 1.25 -19.91
C VAL A 222 1.29 1.75 -20.55
N GLU A 223 1.01 1.37 -21.81
CA GLU A 223 -0.26 1.71 -22.45
C GLU A 223 -1.46 1.09 -21.72
N ALA A 224 -1.36 -0.16 -21.30
CA ALA A 224 -2.41 -0.82 -20.53
C ALA A 224 -2.61 -0.21 -19.14
N LEU A 225 -1.52 0.11 -18.44
CA LEU A 225 -1.58 0.83 -17.16
C LEU A 225 -2.30 2.17 -17.33
N ARG A 226 -1.91 2.95 -18.36
CA ARG A 226 -2.52 4.23 -18.69
C ARG A 226 -4.02 4.11 -18.98
N ALA A 227 -4.44 3.11 -19.74
CA ALA A 227 -5.85 2.86 -20.00
C ALA A 227 -6.60 2.53 -18.71
N SER A 228 -5.98 1.75 -17.80
CA SER A 228 -6.58 1.33 -16.54
C SER A 228 -6.76 2.46 -15.53
N TYR A 229 -5.88 3.47 -15.50
CA TYR A 229 -5.99 4.62 -14.58
C TYR A 229 -6.58 5.90 -15.21
N ALA A 230 -7.00 5.85 -16.48
CA ALA A 230 -7.46 7.04 -17.23
C ALA A 230 -8.82 7.58 -16.74
N LEU A 231 -8.83 8.20 -15.55
CA LEU A 231 -10.02 8.70 -14.88
C LEU A 231 -10.67 9.85 -15.69
N PRO A 232 -11.96 9.74 -16.06
CA PRO A 232 -12.62 10.77 -16.87
C PRO A 232 -12.61 12.16 -16.23
N GLY A 233 -12.34 13.19 -17.04
CA GLY A 233 -12.23 14.57 -16.60
C GLY A 233 -10.86 14.94 -15.99
N ILE A 234 -10.03 13.93 -15.70
CA ILE A 234 -8.68 14.09 -15.14
C ILE A 234 -7.65 13.66 -16.17
N PHE A 235 -7.69 12.40 -16.59
CA PHE A 235 -6.75 11.85 -17.56
C PHE A 235 -7.40 11.64 -18.93
N THR A 236 -6.57 11.68 -19.96
CA THR A 236 -7.02 11.44 -21.34
C THR A 236 -7.31 9.95 -21.56
N PRO A 237 -8.50 9.59 -22.08
CA PRO A 237 -8.80 8.24 -22.51
C PRO A 237 -7.74 7.71 -23.47
N VAL A 238 -7.43 6.43 -23.37
CA VAL A 238 -6.39 5.77 -24.17
C VAL A 238 -7.06 4.94 -25.25
N ARG A 239 -6.50 4.93 -26.46
CA ARG A 239 -7.05 4.14 -27.57
C ARG A 239 -6.20 2.89 -27.78
N ILE A 240 -6.75 1.72 -27.50
CA ILE A 240 -6.10 0.41 -27.72
C ILE A 240 -7.01 -0.42 -28.62
N ASP A 241 -6.46 -0.99 -29.70
CA ASP A 241 -7.19 -1.84 -30.66
C ASP A 241 -8.51 -1.23 -31.17
N GLY A 242 -8.49 0.08 -31.44
CA GLY A 242 -9.66 0.83 -31.90
C GLY A 242 -10.70 1.16 -30.82
N ARG A 243 -10.55 0.63 -29.60
CA ARG A 243 -11.41 0.91 -28.44
C ARG A 243 -10.95 2.15 -27.71
N LEU A 244 -11.88 2.99 -27.27
CA LEU A 244 -11.56 4.13 -26.41
C LEU A 244 -11.77 3.73 -24.95
N LEU A 245 -10.69 3.70 -24.20
CA LEU A 245 -10.60 3.12 -22.87
C LEU A 245 -10.41 4.18 -21.80
N VAL A 246 -11.09 4.01 -20.67
CA VAL A 246 -11.02 4.86 -19.46
C VAL A 246 -10.83 3.99 -18.21
N ASP A 247 -10.69 4.63 -17.06
CA ASP A 247 -10.42 3.94 -15.79
C ASP A 247 -11.34 2.73 -15.55
N GLY A 248 -10.73 1.59 -15.19
CA GLY A 248 -11.43 0.33 -14.95
C GLY A 248 -12.27 0.32 -13.68
N ALA A 249 -12.06 1.27 -12.76
CA ALA A 249 -12.79 1.33 -11.50
C ALA A 249 -14.26 1.69 -11.69
N LEU A 250 -14.64 2.19 -12.87
CA LEU A 250 -16.04 2.40 -13.26
C LEU A 250 -16.82 1.10 -13.42
N VAL A 251 -16.15 -0.03 -13.65
CA VAL A 251 -16.79 -1.34 -13.86
C VAL A 251 -16.33 -2.38 -12.85
N ASN A 252 -15.05 -2.38 -12.49
CA ASN A 252 -14.46 -3.38 -11.59
C ASN A 252 -13.32 -2.80 -10.75
N PRO A 253 -13.63 -2.04 -9.68
CA PRO A 253 -12.63 -1.39 -8.84
C PRO A 253 -11.75 -2.36 -8.05
N VAL A 254 -12.24 -3.57 -7.74
CA VAL A 254 -11.47 -4.63 -7.05
C VAL A 254 -11.66 -5.93 -7.84
N PRO A 255 -10.74 -6.29 -8.75
CA PRO A 255 -10.96 -7.29 -9.79
C PRO A 255 -10.80 -8.75 -9.33
N VAL A 256 -11.56 -9.15 -8.29
CA VAL A 256 -11.59 -10.52 -7.76
C VAL A 256 -12.07 -11.52 -8.81
N SER A 257 -13.18 -11.18 -9.47
CA SER A 257 -13.78 -11.99 -10.54
C SER A 257 -12.79 -12.21 -11.70
N THR A 258 -11.99 -11.20 -12.04
CA THR A 258 -10.92 -11.32 -13.04
C THR A 258 -9.88 -12.34 -12.58
N CYS A 259 -9.33 -12.24 -11.37
CA CYS A 259 -8.38 -13.25 -10.86
C CYS A 259 -8.96 -14.68 -10.95
N ARG A 260 -10.21 -14.88 -10.54
CA ARG A 260 -10.90 -16.20 -10.63
C ARG A 260 -11.04 -16.68 -12.07
N ALA A 261 -11.43 -15.80 -12.99
CA ALA A 261 -11.57 -16.13 -14.42
C ALA A 261 -10.25 -16.59 -15.06
N PHE A 262 -9.11 -16.12 -14.54
CA PHE A 262 -7.78 -16.55 -14.98
C PHE A 262 -7.24 -17.77 -14.21
N GLY A 263 -8.06 -18.43 -13.40
CA GLY A 263 -7.74 -19.70 -12.75
C GLY A 263 -7.17 -19.57 -11.34
N ALA A 264 -7.26 -18.41 -10.71
CA ALA A 264 -6.87 -18.27 -9.30
C ALA A 264 -7.75 -19.16 -8.42
N ARG A 265 -7.13 -20.10 -7.69
CA ARG A 265 -7.80 -20.96 -6.69
C ARG A 265 -7.99 -20.26 -5.36
N LEU A 266 -7.14 -19.27 -5.08
CA LEU A 266 -7.19 -18.37 -3.93
C LEU A 266 -7.05 -16.95 -4.45
N VAL A 267 -7.87 -16.04 -3.96
CA VAL A 267 -7.78 -14.61 -4.25
C VAL A 267 -7.61 -13.83 -2.95
N ILE A 268 -6.47 -13.14 -2.85
CA ILE A 268 -6.22 -12.08 -1.87
C ILE A 268 -6.55 -10.76 -2.55
N ALA A 269 -7.54 -10.04 -2.03
CA ALA A 269 -7.93 -8.74 -2.57
C ALA A 269 -7.52 -7.61 -1.63
N VAL A 270 -6.91 -6.57 -2.18
CA VAL A 270 -6.64 -5.32 -1.45
C VAL A 270 -7.68 -4.31 -1.88
N ASN A 271 -8.48 -3.83 -0.93
CA ASN A 271 -9.50 -2.81 -1.18
C ASN A 271 -9.14 -1.53 -0.44
N LEU A 272 -8.96 -0.44 -1.19
CA LEU A 272 -8.64 0.88 -0.66
C LEU A 272 -9.89 1.70 -0.30
N ASN A 273 -11.08 1.25 -0.70
CA ASN A 273 -12.31 2.04 -0.62
C ASN A 273 -13.08 1.89 0.71
N THR A 274 -12.52 1.26 1.74
CA THR A 274 -13.35 0.60 2.77
C THR A 274 -13.85 1.44 3.94
N ASP A 275 -13.35 2.66 4.17
CA ASP A 275 -13.62 3.38 5.42
C ASP A 275 -14.34 4.73 5.27
N ILE A 276 -15.27 4.87 4.31
CA ILE A 276 -16.25 5.97 4.36
C ILE A 276 -17.41 5.61 5.31
N PHE A 277 -17.10 5.28 6.56
CA PHE A 277 -18.09 5.22 7.63
C PHE A 277 -18.66 6.63 7.84
N GLY A 278 -19.84 6.89 7.25
CA GLY A 278 -20.57 8.15 7.39
C GLY A 278 -21.35 8.64 6.17
N LEU A 279 -21.15 8.07 4.97
CA LEU A 279 -21.96 8.38 3.78
C LEU A 279 -23.07 7.35 3.50
N GLY A 280 -23.07 6.22 4.22
CA GLY A 280 -24.09 5.17 4.11
C GLY A 280 -25.40 5.43 4.86
N THR A 281 -25.40 6.38 5.79
CA THR A 281 -26.57 6.80 6.57
C THR A 281 -26.46 8.29 6.84
N VAL A 282 -27.40 9.06 6.31
CA VAL A 282 -27.65 10.49 6.55
C VAL A 282 -26.82 11.09 7.70
N ARG A 283 -25.73 11.80 7.38
CA ARG A 283 -25.10 12.73 8.33
C ARG A 283 -25.73 14.12 8.15
N LYS A 284 -26.55 14.53 9.13
CA LYS A 284 -26.78 15.96 9.43
C LYS A 284 -25.42 16.59 9.72
N GLY A 285 -25.21 17.76 9.15
CA GLY A 285 -23.89 18.34 8.88
C GLY A 285 -22.92 18.35 10.04
N ASP A 286 -21.68 18.01 9.72
CA ASP A 286 -20.50 18.58 10.36
C ASP A 286 -19.61 19.14 9.27
N ARG A 287 -19.14 20.35 9.53
CA ARG A 287 -18.34 21.20 8.66
C ARG A 287 -17.06 20.48 8.25
N LEU A 288 -16.76 20.49 6.95
CA LEU A 288 -15.40 20.33 6.45
C LEU A 288 -14.57 21.50 7.02
N GLU A 289 -13.86 21.27 8.11
CA GLU A 289 -12.83 22.20 8.57
C GLU A 289 -11.56 22.01 7.74
N SER A 290 -11.08 23.14 7.22
CA SER A 290 -9.73 23.41 6.69
C SER A 290 -9.40 23.01 5.24
N GLU A 291 -10.12 23.60 4.29
CA GLU A 291 -9.41 24.14 3.12
C GLU A 291 -9.07 25.60 3.45
N LYS A 292 -7.78 25.97 3.37
CA LYS A 292 -7.36 27.38 3.42
C LYS A 292 -8.21 28.14 2.41
N GLU A 293 -9.04 29.07 2.89
CA GLU A 293 -9.67 30.07 2.03
C GLU A 293 -8.55 30.76 1.24
N LEU A 294 -8.44 30.45 -0.05
CA LEU A 294 -7.70 31.28 -0.99
C LEU A 294 -8.47 32.60 -1.02
N SER A 295 -7.98 33.60 -0.28
CA SER A 295 -8.58 34.93 -0.25
C SER A 295 -8.50 35.54 -1.66
N GLU A 296 -9.55 36.26 -2.07
CA GLU A 296 -9.60 36.98 -3.36
C GLU A 296 -8.46 38.02 -3.52
N ASP A 297 -7.73 38.29 -2.43
CA ASP A 297 -6.56 39.16 -2.35
C ASP A 297 -5.22 38.47 -2.64
N ASP A 298 -5.18 37.17 -3.00
CA ASP A 298 -3.92 36.51 -3.40
C ASP A 298 -3.42 37.12 -4.73
N PRO A 299 -2.28 37.84 -4.74
CA PRO A 299 -1.80 38.58 -5.91
C PRO A 299 -1.54 37.67 -7.13
N ALA A 300 -1.33 36.36 -6.92
CA ALA A 300 -1.20 35.39 -8.00
C ALA A 300 -2.50 35.16 -8.78
N ILE A 301 -3.66 35.17 -8.09
CA ILE A 301 -4.98 34.99 -8.69
C ILE A 301 -5.46 36.28 -9.36
N GLY A 302 -5.20 37.44 -8.73
CA GLY A 302 -5.52 38.75 -9.30
C GLY A 302 -4.79 39.01 -10.62
N SER A 303 -3.51 38.63 -10.71
CA SER A 303 -2.70 38.66 -11.94
C SER A 303 -3.27 37.79 -13.06
N LEU A 304 -3.68 36.56 -12.73
CA LEU A 304 -4.22 35.58 -13.68
C LEU A 304 -5.60 36.01 -14.21
N LEU A 305 -6.44 36.57 -13.34
CA LEU A 305 -7.76 37.08 -13.70
C LEU A 305 -7.63 38.38 -14.52
N ALA A 306 -6.69 39.27 -14.20
CA ALA A 306 -6.49 40.55 -14.90
C ALA A 306 -6.27 40.38 -16.41
N GLY A 307 -5.58 39.31 -16.84
CA GLY A 307 -5.33 39.01 -18.26
C GLY A 307 -6.43 38.21 -19.00
N ALA A 308 -7.43 37.67 -18.30
CA ALA A 308 -8.45 36.80 -18.90
C ALA A 308 -9.69 37.57 -19.38
N ARG A 309 -10.25 37.19 -20.55
CA ARG A 309 -11.53 37.71 -21.08
C ARG A 309 -12.68 37.41 -20.10
N ILE A 310 -13.73 38.25 -20.08
CA ILE A 310 -14.86 38.15 -19.12
C ILE A 310 -15.52 36.75 -19.13
N SER A 311 -15.69 36.13 -20.30
CA SER A 311 -16.24 34.77 -20.42
C SER A 311 -15.32 33.69 -19.81
N SER A 312 -14.00 33.81 -20.01
CA SER A 312 -13.01 32.92 -19.38
C SER A 312 -12.90 33.11 -17.87
N ARG A 313 -13.15 34.32 -17.33
CA ARG A 313 -13.16 34.56 -15.88
C ARG A 313 -14.27 33.79 -15.18
N VAL A 314 -15.47 33.75 -15.77
CA VAL A 314 -16.62 33.01 -15.19
C VAL A 314 -16.38 31.50 -15.22
N ALA A 315 -15.87 30.96 -16.33
CA ALA A 315 -15.53 29.54 -16.46
C ALA A 315 -14.41 29.13 -15.50
N LEU A 316 -13.38 29.96 -15.35
CA LEU A 316 -12.28 29.74 -14.41
C LEU A 316 -12.76 29.78 -12.95
N ARG A 317 -13.71 30.68 -12.62
CA ARG A 317 -14.34 30.77 -11.29
C ARG A 317 -15.24 29.57 -10.96
N GLN A 318 -15.84 28.93 -11.96
CA GLN A 318 -16.59 27.67 -11.77
C GLN A 318 -15.67 26.45 -11.61
N LEU A 319 -14.52 26.43 -12.28
CA LEU A 319 -13.52 25.38 -12.16
C LEU A 319 -12.75 25.44 -10.82
N LEU A 320 -12.39 26.64 -10.37
CA LEU A 320 -11.62 26.87 -9.13
C LEU A 320 -12.48 26.96 -7.86
N GLY A 321 -13.80 26.98 -7.99
CA GLY A 321 -14.71 27.21 -6.86
C GLY A 321 -15.05 28.70 -6.68
N SER A 322 -16.29 28.97 -6.27
CA SER A 322 -16.85 30.32 -6.09
C SER A 322 -17.04 30.64 -4.61
N ALA A 323 -17.02 31.94 -4.28
CA ALA A 323 -17.06 32.64 -2.99
C ALA A 323 -18.22 32.32 -2.00
N ARG A 324 -18.77 31.11 -2.00
CA ARG A 324 -19.85 30.63 -1.10
C ARG A 324 -19.61 29.22 -0.56
N GLY A 325 -18.36 28.83 -0.31
CA GLY A 325 -18.04 27.53 0.32
C GLY A 325 -18.55 26.31 -0.45
N MET A 326 -18.75 26.42 -1.77
CA MET A 326 -19.11 25.27 -2.61
C MET A 326 -17.85 24.70 -3.28
N PRO A 327 -17.63 23.38 -3.23
CA PRO A 327 -16.50 22.72 -3.88
C PRO A 327 -16.46 23.00 -5.40
N GLY A 328 -15.26 23.05 -5.97
CA GLY A 328 -15.06 23.17 -7.42
C GLY A 328 -15.59 21.95 -8.18
N LEU A 329 -15.85 22.11 -9.49
CA LEU A 329 -16.42 21.04 -10.35
C LEU A 329 -15.57 19.76 -10.33
N THR A 330 -14.25 19.88 -10.32
CA THR A 330 -13.32 18.74 -10.25
C THR A 330 -13.46 17.98 -8.94
N THR A 331 -13.53 18.69 -7.80
CA THR A 331 -13.75 18.11 -6.47
C THR A 331 -15.09 17.37 -6.40
N VAL A 332 -16.15 17.95 -6.98
CA VAL A 332 -17.47 17.30 -7.06
C VAL A 332 -17.40 16.02 -7.90
N MET A 333 -16.73 16.05 -9.05
CA MET A 333 -16.56 14.87 -9.89
C MET A 333 -15.78 13.76 -9.18
N PHE A 334 -14.66 14.08 -8.52
CA PHE A 334 -13.91 13.11 -7.71
C PHE A 334 -14.74 12.53 -6.57
N GLY A 335 -15.48 13.37 -5.83
CA GLY A 335 -16.37 12.92 -4.78
C GLY A 335 -17.46 11.96 -5.30
N ALA A 336 -18.07 12.30 -6.45
CA ALA A 336 -19.07 11.45 -7.09
C ALA A 336 -18.47 10.11 -7.56
N PHE A 337 -17.29 10.13 -8.18
CA PHE A 337 -16.59 8.90 -8.60
C PHE A 337 -16.26 8.01 -7.41
N ASN A 338 -15.73 8.57 -6.31
CA ASN A 338 -15.43 7.79 -5.10
C ASN A 338 -16.68 7.12 -4.52
N ILE A 339 -17.80 7.83 -4.48
CA ILE A 339 -19.08 7.26 -4.00
C ILE A 339 -19.53 6.09 -4.88
N VAL A 340 -19.48 6.26 -6.21
CA VAL A 340 -19.88 5.22 -7.16
C VAL A 340 -18.93 4.02 -7.06
N GLN A 341 -17.62 4.25 -7.01
CA GLN A 341 -16.60 3.19 -6.91
C GLN A 341 -16.73 2.39 -5.61
N ASP A 342 -16.96 3.04 -4.44
CA ASP A 342 -17.21 2.32 -3.18
C ASP A 342 -18.46 1.45 -3.27
N ARG A 343 -19.57 2.01 -3.75
CA ARG A 343 -20.84 1.27 -3.92
C ARG A 343 -20.68 0.08 -4.86
N LEU A 344 -19.98 0.27 -5.98
CA LEU A 344 -19.71 -0.77 -6.95
C LEU A 344 -18.78 -1.84 -6.40
N ALA A 345 -17.69 -1.44 -5.70
CA ALA A 345 -16.77 -2.37 -5.06
C ALA A 345 -17.51 -3.27 -4.06
N ARG A 346 -18.34 -2.68 -3.17
CA ARG A 346 -19.15 -3.44 -2.21
C ARG A 346 -20.11 -4.40 -2.92
N SER A 347 -20.78 -3.94 -3.98
CA SER A 347 -21.71 -4.78 -4.74
C SER A 347 -21.00 -5.96 -5.40
N ARG A 348 -19.81 -5.75 -5.98
CA ARG A 348 -19.04 -6.84 -6.63
C ARG A 348 -18.43 -7.78 -5.61
N LEU A 349 -17.87 -7.27 -4.51
CA LEU A 349 -17.32 -8.10 -3.44
C LEU A 349 -18.39 -8.93 -2.71
N ALA A 350 -19.64 -8.48 -2.71
CA ALA A 350 -20.77 -9.27 -2.22
C ALA A 350 -21.15 -10.42 -3.17
N GLY A 351 -21.01 -10.23 -4.49
CA GLY A 351 -21.29 -11.26 -5.50
C GLY A 351 -20.14 -12.25 -5.68
N ASP A 352 -18.90 -11.74 -5.76
CA ASP A 352 -17.66 -12.51 -5.89
C ASP A 352 -16.71 -12.13 -4.74
N PRO A 353 -16.90 -12.70 -3.53
CA PRO A 353 -16.02 -12.42 -2.41
C PRO A 353 -14.62 -13.02 -2.66
N PRO A 354 -13.55 -12.31 -2.25
CA PRO A 354 -12.22 -12.87 -2.18
C PRO A 354 -12.12 -13.83 -1.00
N ASP A 355 -11.13 -14.72 -1.03
CA ASP A 355 -10.88 -15.65 0.07
C ASP A 355 -10.24 -14.91 1.27
N VAL A 356 -9.44 -13.88 0.98
CA VAL A 356 -8.93 -12.92 1.97
C VAL A 356 -9.10 -11.50 1.46
N LEU A 357 -9.71 -10.63 2.26
CA LEU A 357 -9.85 -9.21 1.97
C LEU A 357 -8.94 -8.41 2.91
N VAL A 358 -8.02 -7.63 2.33
CA VAL A 358 -7.12 -6.72 3.04
C VAL A 358 -7.65 -5.30 2.85
N THR A 359 -7.88 -4.59 3.96
CA THR A 359 -8.48 -3.26 3.97
C THR A 359 -7.61 -2.28 4.76
N PRO A 360 -6.64 -1.60 4.11
CA PRO A 360 -5.87 -0.55 4.76
C PRO A 360 -6.75 0.62 5.19
N SER A 361 -6.55 1.13 6.41
CA SER A 361 -7.32 2.26 6.94
C SER A 361 -6.86 3.61 6.37
N VAL A 362 -7.03 3.83 5.08
CA VAL A 362 -6.53 5.04 4.37
C VAL A 362 -7.63 6.08 4.07
N SER A 363 -8.80 6.01 4.71
CA SER A 363 -9.96 6.88 4.39
C SER A 363 -9.77 8.36 4.62
N HIS A 364 -8.83 8.74 5.49
CA HIS A 364 -8.43 10.12 5.76
C HIS A 364 -7.39 10.63 4.76
N ILE A 365 -6.98 9.82 3.77
CA ILE A 365 -6.06 10.19 2.68
C ILE A 365 -6.90 10.29 1.40
N SER A 366 -6.98 11.49 0.82
CA SER A 366 -7.67 11.73 -0.44
C SER A 366 -6.91 11.15 -1.64
N LEU A 367 -7.60 10.91 -2.77
CA LEU A 367 -6.99 10.53 -4.05
C LEU A 367 -5.93 11.52 -4.54
N LEU A 368 -5.93 12.77 -4.04
CA LEU A 368 -4.98 13.81 -4.41
C LEU A 368 -3.84 13.97 -3.39
N ASP A 369 -3.88 13.26 -2.26
CA ASP A 369 -2.92 13.40 -1.15
C ASP A 369 -1.64 12.59 -1.36
N PHE A 370 -1.07 12.60 -2.57
CA PHE A 370 0.15 11.85 -2.89
C PHE A 370 1.37 12.21 -2.03
N HIS A 371 1.38 13.41 -1.42
CA HIS A 371 2.39 13.80 -0.43
C HIS A 371 2.42 12.94 0.85
N ARG A 372 1.40 12.13 1.09
CA ARG A 372 1.27 11.20 2.22
C ARG A 372 1.56 9.75 1.82
N ALA A 373 2.29 9.55 0.72
CA ALA A 373 2.67 8.21 0.24
C ALA A 373 3.34 7.36 1.32
N GLU A 374 4.27 7.94 2.10
CA GLU A 374 4.94 7.26 3.22
C GLU A 374 3.93 6.67 4.22
N GLU A 375 2.95 7.49 4.62
CA GLU A 375 1.90 7.08 5.55
C GLU A 375 1.03 5.98 4.94
N ALA A 376 0.59 6.14 3.70
CA ALA A 376 -0.23 5.15 3.01
C ALA A 376 0.47 3.79 2.87
N ILE A 377 1.78 3.79 2.58
CA ILE A 377 2.59 2.56 2.47
C ILE A 377 2.67 1.87 3.83
N MET A 378 3.02 2.60 4.90
CA MET A 378 3.05 2.03 6.26
C MET A 378 1.70 1.43 6.68
N MET A 379 0.59 2.07 6.32
CA MET A 379 -0.76 1.56 6.61
C MET A 379 -1.09 0.31 5.79
N GLY A 380 -0.65 0.25 4.54
CA GLY A 380 -0.76 -0.93 3.68
C GLY A 380 0.03 -2.12 4.23
N GLU A 381 1.29 -1.90 4.62
CA GLU A 381 2.15 -2.92 5.26
C GLU A 381 1.48 -3.45 6.53
N LYS A 382 1.02 -2.55 7.41
CA LYS A 382 0.33 -2.96 8.64
C LYS A 382 -0.91 -3.81 8.33
N ALA A 383 -1.76 -3.39 7.39
CA ALA A 383 -2.96 -4.13 7.05
C ALA A 383 -2.65 -5.51 6.46
N MET A 384 -1.60 -5.63 5.65
CA MET A 384 -1.15 -6.92 5.12
C MET A 384 -0.62 -7.83 6.24
N GLN A 385 0.11 -7.26 7.20
CA GLN A 385 0.65 -8.00 8.35
C GLN A 385 -0.46 -8.49 9.27
N ASP A 386 -1.50 -7.70 9.47
CA ASP A 386 -2.69 -8.08 10.25
C ASP A 386 -3.49 -9.20 9.54
N ALA A 387 -3.52 -9.20 8.19
CA ALA A 387 -4.17 -10.23 7.38
C ALA A 387 -3.35 -11.51 7.19
N LEU A 388 -2.04 -11.49 7.44
CA LEU A 388 -1.12 -12.61 7.18
C LEU A 388 -1.57 -13.94 7.81
N PRO A 389 -2.09 -14.01 9.05
CA PRO A 389 -2.59 -15.27 9.62
C PRO A 389 -3.75 -15.87 8.81
N GLN A 390 -4.65 -15.04 8.27
CA GLN A 390 -5.78 -15.48 7.45
C GLN A 390 -5.30 -15.98 6.08
N ILE A 391 -4.31 -15.31 5.49
CA ILE A 391 -3.67 -15.75 4.24
C ILE A 391 -3.02 -17.12 4.42
N GLN A 392 -2.26 -17.31 5.50
CA GLN A 392 -1.61 -18.58 5.80
C GLN A 392 -2.62 -19.71 6.05
N GLU A 393 -3.76 -19.41 6.69
CA GLU A 393 -4.84 -20.38 6.87
C GLU A 393 -5.45 -20.79 5.53
N ALA A 394 -5.81 -19.80 4.70
CA ALA A 394 -6.40 -20.04 3.39
C ALA A 394 -5.47 -20.84 2.47
N LEU A 395 -4.16 -20.58 2.52
CA LEU A 395 -3.15 -21.37 1.79
C LEU A 395 -3.04 -22.81 2.30
N ARG A 396 -3.18 -23.04 3.62
CA ARG A 396 -3.13 -24.40 4.19
C ARG A 396 -4.34 -25.24 3.76
N VAL A 397 -5.49 -24.63 3.53
CA VAL A 397 -6.70 -25.35 3.08
C VAL A 397 -6.59 -25.81 1.61
N LEU A 398 -5.74 -25.16 0.81
CA LEU A 398 -5.57 -25.46 -0.61
C LEU A 398 -4.47 -26.46 -0.94
N ASN A 399 -3.48 -26.60 -0.05
CA ASN A 399 -2.39 -27.58 -0.11
C ASN A 399 -2.78 -28.86 0.64
#